data_AF-A0A1I7RLH1-F1
#
_entry.id   AF-A0A1I7RLH1-F1
#
_cell.length_a   1.000
_cell.length_b   1.000
_cell.length_c   1.000
_cell.angle_alpha   90.00
_cell.angle_beta   90.00
_cell.angle_gamma   90.00
#
_symmetry.space_group_name_H-M   'P 1'
#
loop_
_entity.id
_entity.type
_entity.pdbx_description
1 polymer ?
#
loop_
_entity_poly.entity_id
_entity_poly.type
_entity_poly.pdbx_seq_one_letter_code
_entity_poly.pdbx_strand_id
1 'polypeptide(L)'
;MSAQVEQPVQPAAAPEEPKVENGANGEANGSNGEAKPEESKESKKEKEVPVPIDPKEDFVGWVGQQIPNAIHKFNFYILQWAINLAYEDETKRPKLPPNEEVTKSQFLNYLKDGQILAHLANKLHPSSVENVKEGEEAKTKEAQKENIEGFIKFAKEKAELNETQVFSADDLLEKGKAGFSQVLNTLFQLAHVAQTKFQQQGIDVDTVITEIAGIAPKSIIEKIRTFVFNKLRRQSSTQEKEKEEAKEEEKKEEQPQETAEPAPVTEEKKEEAPAVTAQ
;
A
#
# COMPACT_ATOMS: atom_id res chain seq x y z
N MET A 1 -16.09 54.23 49.20
CA MET A 1 -17.49 54.55 49.54
C MET A 1 -18.07 55.41 48.44
N SER A 2 -19.38 55.32 48.21
CA SER A 2 -20.13 55.99 47.13
C SER A 2 -19.80 55.52 45.69
N ALA A 3 -20.72 55.48 44.73
CA ALA A 3 -22.07 54.88 44.64
C ALA A 3 -22.72 55.34 43.29
N GLN A 4 -23.88 54.78 42.94
CA GLN A 4 -24.76 55.18 41.81
C GLN A 4 -24.26 54.74 40.41
N VAL A 5 -25.12 54.42 39.42
CA VAL A 5 -26.58 54.15 39.46
C VAL A 5 -26.99 53.15 38.36
N GLU A 6 -27.93 52.27 38.72
CA GLU A 6 -29.04 51.63 37.97
C GLU A 6 -29.04 51.30 36.45
N GLN A 7 -30.09 50.57 36.06
CA GLN A 7 -30.36 49.94 34.74
C GLN A 7 -31.44 50.75 33.98
N PRO A 8 -32.14 50.26 32.92
CA PRO A 8 -31.87 49.16 31.97
C PRO A 8 -32.01 49.60 30.50
N VAL A 9 -31.85 48.67 29.53
CA VAL A 9 -32.33 48.87 28.13
C VAL A 9 -33.00 47.61 27.56
N GLN A 10 -34.17 47.81 26.95
CA GLN A 10 -34.89 46.91 26.02
C GLN A 10 -35.63 47.82 25.00
N PRO A 11 -36.25 47.31 23.92
CA PRO A 11 -35.66 46.49 22.85
C PRO A 11 -36.10 46.98 21.42
N ALA A 12 -35.92 46.12 20.40
CA ALA A 12 -36.72 46.00 19.16
C ALA A 12 -36.30 46.75 17.87
N ALA A 13 -36.94 46.27 16.78
CA ALA A 13 -36.99 46.75 15.38
C ALA A 13 -35.81 46.48 14.42
N ALA A 14 -36.11 45.74 13.34
CA ALA A 14 -35.47 45.86 12.01
C ALA A 14 -36.29 46.86 11.14
N PRO A 15 -35.84 47.24 9.93
CA PRO A 15 -36.47 46.61 8.75
C PRO A 15 -35.65 46.55 7.42
N GLU A 16 -36.10 45.64 6.55
CA GLU A 16 -36.26 45.73 5.07
C GLU A 16 -35.10 45.82 4.03
N GLU A 17 -35.49 45.47 2.80
CA GLU A 17 -34.70 45.27 1.57
C GLU A 17 -35.15 46.26 0.46
N PRO A 18 -34.33 46.54 -0.57
CA PRO A 18 -34.72 47.29 -1.78
C PRO A 18 -35.30 46.42 -2.92
N LYS A 19 -36.13 47.00 -3.79
CA LYS A 19 -36.92 46.35 -4.87
C LYS A 19 -37.12 47.31 -6.09
N VAL A 20 -37.54 46.91 -7.30
CA VAL A 20 -37.78 45.55 -7.86
C VAL A 20 -36.72 45.22 -8.95
N GLU A 21 -36.88 45.17 -10.30
CA GLU A 21 -38.00 45.28 -11.26
C GLU A 21 -37.75 44.44 -12.54
N ASN A 22 -38.47 44.69 -13.66
CA ASN A 22 -38.72 43.71 -14.74
C ASN A 22 -38.18 44.10 -16.13
N GLY A 23 -38.07 43.11 -17.03
CA GLY A 23 -37.92 43.29 -18.49
C GLY A 23 -38.03 41.94 -19.22
N ALA A 24 -38.70 41.86 -20.38
CA ALA A 24 -39.14 40.58 -20.97
C ALA A 24 -39.15 40.53 -22.53
N ASN A 25 -39.34 39.30 -23.04
CA ASN A 25 -39.65 38.86 -24.42
C ASN A 25 -38.55 38.86 -25.49
N GLY A 26 -38.64 37.84 -26.37
CA GLY A 26 -37.82 37.61 -27.58
C GLY A 26 -37.89 36.13 -28.01
N GLU A 27 -38.39 35.83 -29.21
CA GLU A 27 -38.82 34.46 -29.59
C GLU A 27 -38.07 33.86 -30.81
N ALA A 28 -38.06 32.52 -30.83
CA ALA A 28 -38.15 31.62 -32.00
C ALA A 28 -36.95 31.35 -32.95
N ASN A 29 -37.02 30.13 -33.52
CA ASN A 29 -36.24 29.49 -34.61
C ASN A 29 -34.72 29.24 -34.41
N GLY A 30 -34.16 28.10 -34.87
CA GLY A 30 -34.82 26.87 -35.36
C GLY A 30 -34.03 26.08 -36.42
N SER A 31 -34.04 24.73 -36.31
CA SER A 31 -33.52 23.76 -37.30
C SER A 31 -31.98 23.74 -37.50
N ASN A 32 -31.34 22.71 -38.09
CA ASN A 32 -31.40 21.24 -37.94
C ASN A 32 -30.17 20.64 -38.70
N GLY A 33 -29.73 19.43 -38.33
CA GLY A 33 -28.65 18.70 -39.02
C GLY A 33 -27.22 19.12 -38.62
N GLU A 34 -26.20 18.30 -38.83
CA GLU A 34 -26.20 16.90 -39.29
C GLU A 34 -24.98 16.15 -38.71
N ALA A 35 -25.10 14.82 -38.52
CA ALA A 35 -24.12 14.06 -37.76
C ALA A 35 -22.98 13.50 -38.62
N LYS A 36 -21.74 13.69 -38.18
CA LYS A 36 -20.61 12.82 -38.56
C LYS A 36 -19.63 12.68 -37.38
N PRO A 37 -19.33 11.45 -36.92
CA PRO A 37 -18.30 11.25 -35.91
C PRO A 37 -16.92 11.37 -36.57
N GLU A 38 -16.03 12.18 -36.00
CA GLU A 38 -14.60 11.99 -36.24
C GLU A 38 -14.10 10.85 -35.35
N GLU A 39 -13.45 9.88 -35.98
CA GLU A 39 -12.85 8.71 -35.35
C GLU A 39 -11.58 9.12 -34.60
N SER A 40 -11.76 9.68 -33.40
CA SER A 40 -10.66 9.87 -32.47
C SER A 40 -10.08 8.50 -32.12
N LYS A 41 -8.95 8.16 -32.76
CA LYS A 41 -8.19 6.94 -32.47
C LYS A 41 -7.71 6.99 -31.03
N GLU A 42 -8.51 6.42 -30.15
CA GLU A 42 -8.15 6.15 -28.77
C GLU A 42 -6.90 5.27 -28.80
N SER A 43 -5.76 5.90 -28.57
CA SER A 43 -4.47 5.24 -28.50
C SER A 43 -4.49 4.32 -27.29
N LYS A 44 -4.90 3.07 -27.54
CA LYS A 44 -5.16 2.00 -26.59
C LYS A 44 -3.96 1.82 -25.67
N LYS A 45 -3.93 2.61 -24.60
CA LYS A 45 -2.78 2.74 -23.70
C LYS A 45 -2.53 1.37 -23.11
N GLU A 46 -1.47 0.74 -23.59
CA GLU A 46 -1.11 -0.61 -23.21
C GLU A 46 -0.95 -0.61 -21.69
N LYS A 47 -1.83 -1.36 -21.02
CA LYS A 47 -1.74 -1.49 -19.56
C LYS A 47 -0.50 -2.31 -19.30
N GLU A 48 0.60 -1.61 -18.99
CA GLU A 48 1.80 -2.20 -18.42
C GLU A 48 1.35 -3.23 -17.39
N VAL A 49 1.70 -4.49 -17.63
CA VAL A 49 1.30 -5.57 -16.72
C VAL A 49 2.02 -5.29 -15.41
N PRO A 50 1.30 -4.95 -14.32
CA PRO A 50 1.95 -4.55 -13.09
C PRO A 50 2.85 -5.71 -12.63
N VAL A 51 4.12 -5.40 -12.40
CA VAL A 51 5.08 -6.39 -11.91
C VAL A 51 4.50 -6.98 -10.63
N PRO A 52 4.40 -8.32 -10.50
CA PRO A 52 3.91 -8.94 -9.27
C PRO A 52 4.84 -8.59 -8.12
N ILE A 53 4.36 -7.73 -7.22
CA ILE A 53 5.07 -7.35 -6.01
C ILE A 53 4.93 -8.51 -5.01
N ASP A 54 6.03 -8.90 -4.37
CA ASP A 54 5.97 -9.88 -3.28
C ASP A 54 5.46 -9.18 -2.00
N PRO A 55 4.40 -9.67 -1.33
CA PRO A 55 3.92 -9.09 -0.07
C PRO A 55 4.97 -9.03 1.04
N LYS A 56 6.05 -9.83 0.95
CA LYS A 56 7.15 -9.83 1.93
C LYS A 56 8.30 -8.88 1.55
N GLU A 57 8.30 -8.32 0.32
CA GLU A 57 9.28 -7.32 -0.14
C GLU A 57 8.70 -5.89 -0.14
N ASP A 58 7.46 -5.70 -0.63
CA ASP A 58 6.70 -4.44 -0.50
C ASP A 58 5.20 -4.74 -0.26
N PHE A 59 4.86 -4.85 1.02
CA PHE A 59 3.48 -5.13 1.44
C PHE A 59 2.49 -4.04 1.01
N VAL A 60 2.89 -2.77 1.05
CA VAL A 60 1.97 -1.63 0.79
C VAL A 60 1.66 -1.53 -0.71
N GLY A 61 2.67 -1.71 -1.57
CA GLY A 61 2.48 -1.84 -3.02
C GLY A 61 1.68 -3.08 -3.39
N TRP A 62 1.93 -4.22 -2.74
CA TRP A 62 1.14 -5.44 -2.95
C TRP A 62 -0.34 -5.25 -2.58
N VAL A 63 -0.65 -4.64 -1.44
CA VAL A 63 -2.03 -4.25 -1.08
C VAL A 63 -2.61 -3.29 -2.12
N GLY A 64 -1.82 -2.34 -2.61
CA GLY A 64 -2.20 -1.42 -3.69
C GLY A 64 -2.64 -2.10 -4.99
N GLN A 65 -2.19 -3.33 -5.26
CA GLN A 65 -2.59 -4.15 -6.41
C GLN A 65 -3.85 -5.02 -6.18
N GLN A 66 -4.34 -5.15 -4.94
CA GLN A 66 -5.47 -6.04 -4.62
C GLN A 66 -6.83 -5.45 -5.01
N ILE A 67 -7.85 -6.32 -5.05
CA ILE A 67 -9.25 -5.88 -5.23
C ILE A 67 -9.72 -5.03 -4.04
N PRO A 68 -10.72 -4.13 -4.21
CA PRO A 68 -11.12 -3.19 -3.16
C PRO A 68 -11.41 -3.83 -1.79
N ASN A 69 -12.15 -4.94 -1.73
CA ASN A 69 -12.50 -5.64 -0.48
C ASN A 69 -11.27 -6.12 0.29
N ALA A 70 -10.22 -6.59 -0.40
CA ALA A 70 -8.95 -6.97 0.21
C ALA A 70 -8.23 -5.76 0.84
N ILE A 71 -8.23 -4.62 0.15
CA ILE A 71 -7.73 -3.35 0.72
C ILE A 71 -8.59 -2.93 1.92
N HIS A 72 -9.91 -3.14 1.87
CA HIS A 72 -10.81 -2.77 2.95
C HIS A 72 -10.61 -3.62 4.22
N LYS A 73 -10.35 -4.92 4.07
CA LYS A 73 -9.91 -5.81 5.16
C LYS A 73 -8.57 -5.40 5.74
N PHE A 74 -7.58 -5.05 4.91
CA PHE A 74 -6.29 -4.57 5.42
C PHE A 74 -6.44 -3.29 6.26
N ASN A 75 -7.18 -2.32 5.75
CA ASN A 75 -7.48 -1.06 6.45
C ASN A 75 -8.17 -1.30 7.80
N PHE A 76 -9.07 -2.29 7.88
CA PHE A 76 -9.69 -2.70 9.13
C PHE A 76 -8.66 -3.25 10.12
N TYR A 77 -7.82 -4.21 9.73
CA TYR A 77 -6.81 -4.79 10.63
C TYR A 77 -5.77 -3.77 11.11
N ILE A 78 -5.34 -2.84 10.25
CA ILE A 78 -4.44 -1.73 10.65
C ILE A 78 -5.09 -0.84 11.71
N LEU A 79 -6.35 -0.42 11.52
CA LEU A 79 -7.05 0.39 12.51
C LEU A 79 -7.36 -0.40 13.79
N GLN A 80 -7.72 -1.68 13.67
CA GLN A 80 -8.06 -2.53 14.81
C GLN A 80 -6.83 -2.70 15.71
N TRP A 81 -5.65 -2.94 15.14
CA TRP A 81 -4.38 -2.92 15.86
C TRP A 81 -4.14 -1.56 16.53
N ALA A 82 -4.20 -0.46 15.76
CA ALA A 82 -3.92 0.88 16.26
C ALA A 82 -4.85 1.28 17.43
N ILE A 83 -6.15 0.99 17.31
CA ILE A 83 -7.18 1.28 18.33
C ILE A 83 -7.01 0.40 19.57
N ASN A 84 -6.78 -0.91 19.39
CA ASN A 84 -6.62 -1.83 20.52
C ASN A 84 -5.36 -1.51 21.33
N LEU A 85 -4.29 -1.04 20.69
CA LEU A 85 -3.08 -0.61 21.37
C LEU A 85 -3.25 0.78 22.01
N ALA A 86 -3.81 1.75 21.28
CA ALA A 86 -4.02 3.12 21.76
C ALA A 86 -4.97 3.24 22.97
N TYR A 87 -6.00 2.39 23.05
CA TYR A 87 -7.05 2.50 24.07
C TYR A 87 -7.19 1.20 24.87
N GLU A 88 -6.71 1.21 26.12
CA GLU A 88 -6.91 0.12 27.08
C GLU A 88 -8.39 -0.04 27.45
N ASP A 89 -9.11 1.08 27.62
CA ASP A 89 -10.52 1.14 27.95
C ASP A 89 -11.41 0.92 26.72
N GLU A 90 -12.10 -0.22 26.67
CA GLU A 90 -12.96 -0.62 25.56
C GLU A 90 -14.14 0.33 25.34
N THR A 91 -14.57 1.07 26.38
CA THR A 91 -15.69 2.02 26.26
C THR A 91 -15.31 3.28 25.49
N LYS A 92 -14.01 3.58 25.38
CA LYS A 92 -13.45 4.73 24.67
C LYS A 92 -12.98 4.41 23.25
N ARG A 93 -12.87 3.12 22.89
CA ARG A 93 -12.42 2.70 21.55
C ARG A 93 -13.37 3.20 20.44
N PRO A 94 -12.85 3.89 19.41
CA PRO A 94 -13.61 4.16 18.19
C PRO A 94 -14.12 2.85 17.58
N LYS A 95 -15.42 2.77 17.30
CA LYS A 95 -16.05 1.54 16.81
C LYS A 95 -15.82 1.39 15.31
N LEU A 96 -15.15 0.31 14.91
CA LEU A 96 -14.96 -0.07 13.52
C LEU A 96 -16.22 -0.74 12.92
N PRO A 97 -16.36 -0.81 11.58
CA PRO A 97 -17.49 -1.47 10.93
C PRO A 97 -17.56 -2.97 11.26
N PRO A 98 -18.74 -3.54 11.56
CA PRO A 98 -18.89 -4.93 11.97
C PRO A 98 -18.72 -5.94 10.82
N ASN A 99 -18.60 -5.47 9.57
CA ASN A 99 -18.34 -6.28 8.39
C ASN A 99 -16.84 -6.37 8.03
N GLU A 100 -15.95 -5.88 8.89
CA GLU A 100 -14.48 -5.94 8.72
C GLU A 100 -13.94 -5.21 7.46
N GLU A 101 -14.73 -4.34 6.84
CA GLU A 101 -14.33 -3.58 5.64
C GLU A 101 -14.29 -2.07 5.92
N VAL A 102 -13.09 -1.48 5.82
CA VAL A 102 -12.87 -0.03 5.94
C VAL A 102 -12.40 0.53 4.59
N THR A 103 -13.22 1.33 3.92
CA THR A 103 -12.79 2.01 2.69
C THR A 103 -11.64 2.98 2.94
N LYS A 104 -10.85 3.31 1.90
CA LYS A 104 -9.76 4.31 1.98
C LYS A 104 -10.21 5.66 2.57
N SER A 105 -11.49 6.02 2.40
CA SER A 105 -12.05 7.25 2.95
C SER A 105 -12.42 7.12 4.44
N GLN A 106 -12.98 5.99 4.86
CA GLN A 106 -13.24 5.72 6.28
C GLN A 106 -11.91 5.63 7.05
N PHE A 107 -10.90 4.99 6.47
CA PHE A 107 -9.56 4.85 7.06
C PHE A 107 -8.97 6.21 7.45
N LEU A 108 -8.95 7.17 6.51
CA LEU A 108 -8.52 8.53 6.78
C LEU A 108 -9.42 9.23 7.81
N ASN A 109 -10.74 9.07 7.71
CA ASN A 109 -11.68 9.72 8.63
C ASN A 109 -11.49 9.26 10.09
N TYR A 110 -11.18 7.98 10.35
CA TYR A 110 -10.87 7.48 11.70
C TYR A 110 -9.60 8.08 12.29
N LEU A 111 -8.66 8.54 11.46
CA LEU A 111 -7.37 9.08 11.91
C LEU A 111 -7.35 10.62 11.91
N LYS A 112 -8.33 11.27 11.27
CA LYS A 112 -8.34 12.71 10.98
C LYS A 112 -8.48 13.62 12.21
N ASP A 113 -9.10 13.15 13.29
CA ASP A 113 -9.10 13.84 14.59
C ASP A 113 -7.72 13.83 15.28
N GLY A 114 -6.80 12.98 14.81
CA GLY A 114 -5.48 12.76 15.39
C GLY A 114 -5.50 12.03 16.74
N GLN A 115 -6.65 11.72 17.32
CA GLN A 115 -6.75 11.11 18.65
C GLN A 115 -6.12 9.72 18.67
N ILE A 116 -6.53 8.83 17.76
CA ILE A 116 -6.00 7.46 17.68
C ILE A 116 -4.47 7.48 17.54
N LEU A 117 -3.95 8.41 16.73
CA LEU A 117 -2.53 8.60 16.49
C LEU A 117 -1.80 9.08 17.75
N ALA A 118 -2.29 10.12 18.42
CA ALA A 118 -1.69 10.67 19.62
C ALA A 118 -1.71 9.71 20.82
N HIS A 119 -2.82 8.96 21.00
CA HIS A 119 -2.89 7.89 22.01
C HIS A 119 -1.97 6.71 21.67
N LEU A 120 -1.86 6.31 20.40
CA LEU A 120 -0.92 5.28 19.95
C LEU A 120 0.54 5.66 20.22
N ALA A 121 0.92 6.91 19.93
CA ALA A 121 2.25 7.45 20.27
C ALA A 121 2.50 7.39 21.79
N ASN A 122 1.55 7.87 22.59
CA ASN A 122 1.65 7.85 24.05
C ASN A 122 1.68 6.44 24.66
N LYS A 123 1.06 5.44 24.01
CA LYS A 123 1.15 4.03 24.43
C LYS A 123 2.53 3.44 24.14
N LEU A 124 3.09 3.70 22.96
CA LEU A 124 4.39 3.18 22.53
C LEU A 124 5.54 3.84 23.29
N HIS A 125 5.45 5.14 23.54
CA HIS A 125 6.38 5.91 24.37
C HIS A 125 5.59 6.95 25.18
N PRO A 126 5.50 6.81 26.51
CA PRO A 126 4.77 7.75 27.37
C PRO A 126 5.17 9.23 27.14
N SER A 127 4.20 10.13 27.28
CA SER A 127 4.36 11.58 27.12
C SER A 127 4.97 12.03 25.78
N SER A 128 4.71 11.29 24.71
CA SER A 128 5.08 11.67 23.33
C SER A 128 4.22 12.82 22.78
N VAL A 129 2.95 12.88 23.19
CA VAL A 129 2.01 13.97 22.88
C VAL A 129 1.39 14.43 24.20
N GLU A 130 1.91 15.53 24.75
CA GLU A 130 1.63 15.97 26.12
C GLU A 130 0.18 16.46 26.33
N ASN A 131 -0.43 17.04 25.30
CA ASN A 131 -1.77 17.63 25.37
C ASN A 131 -2.64 17.07 24.22
N VAL A 132 -3.02 15.79 24.32
CA VAL A 132 -3.95 15.18 23.36
C VAL A 132 -5.29 15.92 23.42
N LYS A 133 -5.73 16.45 22.28
CA LYS A 133 -7.03 17.11 22.14
C LYS A 133 -8.10 16.05 21.91
N GLU A 134 -9.18 16.09 22.69
CA GLU A 134 -10.22 15.04 22.66
C GLU A 134 -11.63 15.58 22.35
N GLY A 135 -12.49 14.73 21.79
CA GLY A 135 -13.93 14.95 21.71
C GLY A 135 -14.32 16.10 20.78
N GLU A 136 -15.01 17.12 21.32
CA GLU A 136 -15.41 18.29 20.52
C GLU A 136 -14.22 19.19 20.15
N GLU A 137 -13.17 19.26 20.98
CA GLU A 137 -11.99 20.09 20.71
C GLU A 137 -11.22 19.57 19.48
N ALA A 138 -11.09 18.24 19.37
CA ALA A 138 -10.47 17.51 18.25
C ALA A 138 -11.19 17.67 16.90
N LYS A 139 -12.31 18.43 16.83
CA LYS A 139 -13.00 18.78 15.58
C LYS A 139 -12.49 20.07 14.95
N THR A 140 -11.73 20.88 15.68
CA THR A 140 -11.07 22.09 15.15
C THR A 140 -9.85 21.71 14.31
N LYS A 141 -9.56 22.46 13.22
CA LYS A 141 -8.41 22.13 12.34
C LYS A 141 -7.08 22.25 13.10
N GLU A 142 -7.06 23.15 14.07
CA GLU A 142 -5.95 23.47 14.95
C GLU A 142 -5.63 22.28 15.86
N ALA A 143 -6.62 21.76 16.59
CA ALA A 143 -6.46 20.57 17.44
C ALA A 143 -6.11 19.31 16.65
N GLN A 144 -6.72 19.13 15.47
CA GLN A 144 -6.38 18.02 14.56
C GLN A 144 -4.91 18.07 14.18
N LYS A 145 -4.43 19.26 13.79
CA LYS A 145 -3.05 19.48 13.43
C LYS A 145 -2.10 19.25 14.62
N GLU A 146 -2.42 19.76 15.81
CA GLU A 146 -1.61 19.54 17.03
C GLU A 146 -1.45 18.04 17.36
N ASN A 147 -2.56 17.28 17.36
CA ASN A 147 -2.53 15.83 17.59
C ASN A 147 -1.68 15.10 16.52
N ILE A 148 -1.86 15.46 15.25
CA ILE A 148 -1.18 14.83 14.11
C ILE A 148 0.33 15.17 14.09
N GLU A 149 0.70 16.43 14.31
CA GLU A 149 2.11 16.84 14.36
C GLU A 149 2.85 16.25 15.57
N GLY A 150 2.16 16.09 16.71
CA GLY A 150 2.67 15.33 17.86
C GLY A 150 2.98 13.86 17.50
N PHE A 151 2.08 13.17 16.79
CA PHE A 151 2.34 11.82 16.29
C PHE A 151 3.48 11.78 15.28
N ILE A 152 3.53 12.71 14.32
CA ILE A 152 4.60 12.77 13.29
C ILE A 152 5.97 12.99 13.96
N LYS A 153 6.03 13.84 14.99
CA LYS A 153 7.24 14.05 15.80
C LYS A 153 7.67 12.76 16.50
N PHE A 154 6.75 12.06 17.17
CA PHE A 154 7.03 10.74 17.75
C PHE A 154 7.53 9.72 16.71
N ALA A 155 6.89 9.66 15.54
CA ALA A 155 7.24 8.72 14.48
C ALA A 155 8.67 8.93 13.97
N LYS A 156 9.12 10.19 13.84
CA LYS A 156 10.50 10.54 13.47
C LYS A 156 11.49 10.39 14.63
N GLU A 157 11.22 10.97 15.80
CA GLU A 157 12.20 11.10 16.89
C GLU A 157 12.29 9.87 17.81
N LYS A 158 11.23 9.07 17.94
CA LYS A 158 11.14 7.97 18.91
C LYS A 158 10.98 6.62 18.24
N ALA A 159 10.12 6.52 17.22
CA ALA A 159 10.02 5.31 16.39
C ALA A 159 11.13 5.23 15.33
N GLU A 160 11.88 6.32 15.08
CA GLU A 160 13.00 6.37 14.12
C GLU A 160 12.62 5.95 12.69
N LEU A 161 11.36 6.23 12.30
CA LEU A 161 10.90 6.02 10.93
C LEU A 161 11.53 7.05 9.98
N ASN A 162 11.97 6.58 8.82
CA ASN A 162 12.57 7.45 7.80
C ASN A 162 11.56 8.48 7.29
N GLU A 163 12.02 9.63 6.81
CA GLU A 163 11.11 10.69 6.33
C GLU A 163 10.22 10.24 5.16
N THR A 164 10.69 9.30 4.34
CA THR A 164 9.92 8.65 3.27
C THR A 164 8.87 7.66 3.77
N GLN A 165 8.92 7.24 5.04
CA GLN A 165 7.98 6.34 5.69
C GLN A 165 6.93 7.08 6.55
N VAL A 166 7.14 8.36 6.85
CA VAL A 166 6.23 9.19 7.67
C VAL A 166 5.38 10.11 6.76
N PHE A 167 4.11 10.32 7.09
CA PHE A 167 3.20 11.24 6.37
C PHE A 167 3.32 12.70 6.85
N SER A 168 2.94 13.68 6.02
CA SER A 168 2.77 15.09 6.43
C SER A 168 1.34 15.35 6.89
N ALA A 169 1.11 16.34 7.76
CA ALA A 169 -0.26 16.66 8.23
C ALA A 169 -1.25 16.87 7.05
N ASP A 170 -0.77 17.42 5.93
CA ASP A 170 -1.57 17.61 4.71
C ASP A 170 -2.04 16.29 4.09
N ASP A 171 -1.30 15.17 4.20
CA ASP A 171 -1.73 13.86 3.70
C ASP A 171 -3.07 13.42 4.29
N LEU A 172 -3.29 13.76 5.56
CA LEU A 172 -4.46 13.34 6.33
C LEU A 172 -5.54 14.43 6.38
N LEU A 173 -5.15 15.71 6.40
CA LEU A 173 -6.09 16.83 6.49
C LEU A 173 -6.64 17.28 5.13
N GLU A 174 -5.80 17.45 4.11
CA GLU A 174 -6.13 18.20 2.88
C GLU A 174 -6.04 17.35 1.60
N LYS A 175 -5.03 16.48 1.45
CA LYS A 175 -4.84 15.62 0.25
C LYS A 175 -5.90 14.51 0.13
N GLY A 176 -6.63 14.22 1.21
CA GLY A 176 -7.67 13.20 1.26
C GLY A 176 -7.18 11.85 0.73
N LYS A 177 -7.92 11.25 -0.23
CA LYS A 177 -7.61 9.93 -0.80
C LYS A 177 -6.21 9.81 -1.42
N ALA A 178 -5.52 10.91 -1.74
CA ALA A 178 -4.15 10.86 -2.27
C ALA A 178 -3.10 10.61 -1.18
N GLY A 179 -3.31 11.11 0.05
CA GLY A 179 -2.39 10.86 1.19
C GLY A 179 -2.56 9.47 1.83
N PHE A 180 -3.66 8.77 1.52
CA PHE A 180 -3.97 7.42 2.04
C PHE A 180 -2.77 6.46 2.05
N SER A 181 -2.05 6.34 0.93
CA SER A 181 -0.95 5.37 0.83
C SER A 181 0.20 5.68 1.79
N GLN A 182 0.47 6.97 2.05
CA GLN A 182 1.53 7.38 2.98
C GLN A 182 1.09 7.18 4.43
N VAL A 183 -0.14 7.55 4.79
CA VAL A 183 -0.68 7.32 6.14
C VAL A 183 -0.74 5.82 6.47
N LEU A 184 -1.14 4.99 5.50
CA LEU A 184 -1.15 3.52 5.63
C LEU A 184 0.26 2.96 5.81
N ASN A 185 1.23 3.43 5.00
CA ASN A 185 2.64 3.04 5.10
C ASN A 185 3.22 3.36 6.49
N THR A 186 3.01 4.58 7.00
CA THR A 186 3.51 4.97 8.33
C THR A 186 2.96 4.08 9.44
N LEU A 187 1.66 3.75 9.43
CA LEU A 187 1.06 2.86 10.44
C LEU A 187 1.53 1.41 10.31
N PHE A 188 1.71 0.90 9.09
CA PHE A 188 2.27 -0.44 8.87
C PHE A 188 3.72 -0.55 9.36
N GLN A 189 4.58 0.41 9.00
CA GLN A 189 5.96 0.47 9.48
C GLN A 189 6.02 0.64 11.00
N LEU A 190 5.14 1.46 11.58
CA LEU A 190 5.04 1.61 13.04
C LEU A 190 4.61 0.31 13.75
N ALA A 191 3.77 -0.53 13.13
CA ALA A 191 3.38 -1.82 13.71
C ALA A 191 4.57 -2.80 13.83
N HIS A 192 5.53 -2.74 12.90
CA HIS A 192 6.78 -3.50 12.99
C HIS A 192 7.76 -2.90 14.02
N VAL A 193 7.85 -1.58 14.13
CA VAL A 193 8.64 -0.92 15.20
C VAL A 193 8.02 -1.17 16.59
N ALA A 194 6.70 -1.26 16.70
CA ALA A 194 5.99 -1.61 17.94
C ALA A 194 6.43 -2.98 18.49
N GLN A 195 6.52 -4.00 17.61
CA GLN A 195 7.06 -5.32 17.97
C GLN A 195 8.53 -5.27 18.36
N THR A 196 9.37 -4.69 17.50
CA THR A 196 10.83 -4.84 17.58
C THR A 196 11.50 -3.90 18.57
N LYS A 197 11.03 -2.65 18.68
CA LYS A 197 11.62 -1.62 19.54
C LYS A 197 10.87 -1.42 20.85
N PHE A 198 9.53 -1.40 20.81
CA PHE A 198 8.68 -1.10 21.96
C PHE A 198 8.12 -2.35 22.68
N GLN A 199 8.40 -3.55 22.16
CA GLN A 199 7.95 -4.85 22.70
C GLN A 199 6.43 -4.93 22.91
N GLN A 200 5.66 -4.17 22.11
CA GLN A 200 4.20 -4.18 22.11
C GLN A 200 3.66 -5.16 21.06
N GLN A 201 2.37 -5.49 21.18
CA GLN A 201 1.66 -6.20 20.11
C GLN A 201 1.67 -5.34 18.83
N GLY A 202 2.19 -5.90 17.74
CA GLY A 202 2.05 -5.37 16.38
C GLY A 202 0.94 -6.09 15.60
N ILE A 203 1.07 -6.07 14.28
CA ILE A 203 0.16 -6.77 13.36
C ILE A 203 0.71 -8.16 13.05
N ASP A 204 -0.19 -9.16 13.05
CA ASP A 204 0.08 -10.49 12.49
C ASP A 204 -0.05 -10.43 10.96
N VAL A 205 1.08 -10.20 10.30
CA VAL A 205 1.13 -10.01 8.84
C VAL A 205 0.83 -11.31 8.09
N ASP A 206 1.19 -12.49 8.61
CA ASP A 206 0.90 -13.76 7.92
C ASP A 206 -0.59 -14.14 8.01
N THR A 207 -1.27 -13.87 9.13
CA THR A 207 -2.74 -13.98 9.21
C THR A 207 -3.43 -12.97 8.29
N VAL A 208 -2.98 -11.72 8.27
CA VAL A 208 -3.51 -10.67 7.39
C VAL A 208 -3.31 -11.01 5.90
N ILE A 209 -2.14 -11.54 5.52
CA ILE A 209 -1.89 -12.06 4.16
C ILE A 209 -2.87 -13.19 3.84
N THR A 210 -3.09 -14.11 4.78
CA THR A 210 -3.98 -15.27 4.59
C THR A 210 -5.43 -14.86 4.34
N GLU A 211 -5.97 -13.96 5.17
CA GLU A 211 -7.31 -13.36 4.99
C GLU A 211 -7.45 -12.64 3.66
N ILE A 212 -6.47 -11.79 3.30
CA ILE A 212 -6.47 -11.04 2.04
C ILE A 212 -6.38 -11.97 0.82
N ALA A 213 -5.52 -12.99 0.88
CA ALA A 213 -5.34 -13.97 -0.19
C ALA A 213 -6.59 -14.85 -0.39
N GLY A 214 -7.34 -15.14 0.68
CA GLY A 214 -8.64 -15.84 0.59
C GLY A 214 -9.72 -15.01 -0.13
N ILE A 215 -9.63 -13.69 -0.09
CA ILE A 215 -10.54 -12.74 -0.75
C ILE A 215 -10.13 -12.49 -2.21
N ALA A 216 -8.85 -12.64 -2.56
CA ALA A 216 -8.36 -12.40 -3.91
C ALA A 216 -9.01 -13.37 -4.93
N PRO A 217 -9.51 -12.88 -6.09
CA PRO A 217 -10.07 -13.76 -7.12
C PRO A 217 -8.98 -14.72 -7.61
N LYS A 218 -9.36 -16.00 -7.82
CA LYS A 218 -8.44 -17.10 -8.17
C LYS A 218 -7.52 -16.79 -9.36
N SER A 219 -7.95 -15.92 -10.27
CA SER A 219 -7.19 -15.43 -11.43
C SER A 219 -5.99 -14.52 -11.11
N ILE A 220 -5.88 -13.99 -9.88
CA ILE A 220 -4.67 -13.32 -9.37
C ILE A 220 -3.72 -14.36 -8.76
N ILE A 221 -4.25 -15.27 -7.93
CA ILE A 221 -3.48 -16.35 -7.29
C ILE A 221 -2.80 -17.23 -8.33
N GLU A 222 -3.50 -17.62 -9.40
CA GLU A 222 -2.95 -18.39 -10.53
C GLU A 222 -1.81 -17.65 -11.27
N LYS A 223 -1.89 -16.31 -11.39
CA LYS A 223 -0.82 -15.49 -11.99
C LYS A 223 0.40 -15.43 -11.08
N ILE A 224 0.21 -15.21 -9.78
CA ILE A 224 1.29 -15.23 -8.79
C ILE A 224 1.96 -16.61 -8.79
N ARG A 225 1.18 -17.70 -8.76
CA ARG A 225 1.67 -19.08 -8.84
C ARG A 225 2.49 -19.33 -10.11
N THR A 226 2.00 -18.90 -11.27
CA THR A 226 2.72 -19.02 -12.55
C THR A 226 4.01 -18.20 -12.56
N PHE A 227 3.98 -16.98 -12.00
CA PHE A 227 5.17 -16.12 -11.90
C PHE A 227 6.22 -16.69 -10.94
N VAL A 228 5.84 -17.11 -9.74
CA VAL A 228 6.74 -17.71 -8.74
C VAL A 228 7.33 -19.02 -9.28
N PHE A 229 6.51 -19.88 -9.90
CA PHE A 229 7.00 -21.10 -10.56
C PHE A 229 8.02 -20.80 -11.67
N ASN A 230 7.78 -19.76 -12.48
CA ASN A 230 8.72 -19.31 -13.50
C ASN A 230 9.96 -18.57 -12.93
N LYS A 231 9.86 -17.91 -11.76
CA LYS A 231 10.99 -17.29 -11.04
C LYS A 231 11.91 -18.39 -10.50
N LEU A 232 11.36 -19.41 -9.81
CA LEU A 232 12.10 -20.60 -9.37
C LEU A 232 12.74 -21.35 -10.54
N ARG A 233 11.98 -21.61 -11.62
CA ARG A 233 12.49 -22.31 -12.82
C ARG A 233 13.59 -21.53 -13.55
N ARG A 234 13.59 -20.19 -13.48
CA ARG A 234 14.69 -19.36 -13.97
C ARG A 234 15.92 -19.48 -13.06
N GLN A 235 15.75 -19.37 -11.75
CA GLN A 235 16.85 -19.50 -10.78
C GLN A 235 17.54 -20.87 -10.86
N SER A 236 16.80 -21.97 -11.06
CA SER A 236 17.42 -23.28 -11.30
C SER A 236 18.25 -23.32 -12.59
N SER A 237 17.74 -22.76 -13.70
CA SER A 237 18.47 -22.74 -14.97
C SER A 237 19.73 -21.85 -14.96
N THR A 238 19.80 -20.85 -14.08
CA THR A 238 21.01 -20.05 -13.86
C THR A 238 22.04 -20.83 -13.06
N GLN A 239 21.64 -21.50 -11.97
CA GLN A 239 22.55 -22.31 -11.14
C GLN A 239 23.11 -23.55 -11.84
N GLU A 240 22.42 -24.08 -12.86
CA GLU A 240 22.97 -25.14 -13.71
C GLU A 240 24.10 -24.61 -14.61
N LYS A 241 23.91 -23.45 -15.26
CA LYS A 241 24.96 -22.81 -16.08
C LYS A 241 26.19 -22.39 -15.28
N GLU A 242 26.01 -21.72 -14.15
CA GLU A 242 27.11 -21.28 -13.29
C GLU A 242 27.95 -22.45 -12.76
N LYS A 243 27.35 -23.64 -12.62
CA LYS A 243 28.06 -24.89 -12.26
C LYS A 243 28.71 -25.64 -13.42
N GLU A 244 28.35 -25.30 -14.65
CA GLU A 244 28.95 -25.87 -15.86
C GLU A 244 30.17 -25.03 -16.28
N GLU A 245 30.02 -23.70 -16.34
CA GLU A 245 31.08 -22.75 -16.67
C GLU A 245 32.22 -22.80 -15.62
N ALA A 246 31.90 -22.85 -14.31
CA ALA A 246 32.91 -22.98 -13.25
C ALA A 246 33.71 -24.31 -13.27
N LYS A 247 33.26 -25.34 -14.00
CA LYS A 247 33.99 -26.60 -14.17
C LYS A 247 34.92 -26.62 -15.39
N GLU A 248 34.77 -25.67 -16.31
CA GLU A 248 35.63 -25.61 -17.50
C GLU A 248 36.87 -24.73 -17.28
N GLU A 249 36.81 -23.75 -16.37
CA GLU A 249 37.96 -22.90 -16.03
C GLU A 249 38.98 -23.60 -15.12
N GLU A 250 38.53 -24.35 -14.10
CA GLU A 250 39.42 -25.06 -13.14
C GLU A 250 40.30 -26.15 -13.80
N LYS A 251 40.05 -26.47 -15.09
CA LYS A 251 40.74 -27.56 -15.82
C LYS A 251 41.80 -27.09 -16.84
N LYS A 252 42.22 -25.82 -16.80
CA LYS A 252 43.11 -25.21 -17.81
C LYS A 252 44.51 -24.77 -17.35
N GLU A 253 44.85 -24.76 -16.06
CA GLU A 253 46.14 -24.22 -15.58
C GLU A 253 47.24 -25.23 -15.22
N GLU A 254 46.99 -26.54 -15.14
CA GLU A 254 48.05 -27.55 -14.91
C GLU A 254 48.25 -28.52 -16.09
N GLN A 255 49.19 -28.19 -17.00
CA GLN A 255 50.28 -29.09 -17.45
C GLN A 255 51.12 -28.49 -18.61
N PRO A 256 52.45 -28.37 -18.45
CA PRO A 256 53.39 -28.16 -19.55
C PRO A 256 54.21 -29.42 -19.91
N GLN A 257 54.21 -29.79 -21.20
CA GLN A 257 55.15 -30.76 -21.83
C GLN A 257 54.94 -32.24 -21.39
N GLU A 258 55.28 -33.29 -22.17
CA GLU A 258 56.17 -33.40 -23.34
C GLU A 258 55.73 -34.51 -24.34
N THR A 259 56.28 -34.46 -25.56
CA THR A 259 56.58 -35.51 -26.57
C THR A 259 55.78 -36.84 -26.75
N ALA A 260 55.48 -37.09 -28.04
CA ALA A 260 55.62 -38.36 -28.79
C ALA A 260 54.47 -39.40 -28.95
N GLU A 261 54.15 -39.65 -30.23
CA GLU A 261 53.57 -40.87 -30.85
C GLU A 261 54.53 -42.11 -30.77
N PRO A 262 54.17 -43.35 -31.20
CA PRO A 262 53.04 -43.74 -32.08
C PRO A 262 52.20 -44.96 -31.63
N ALA A 263 51.22 -45.34 -32.48
CA ALA A 263 50.52 -46.65 -32.51
C ALA A 263 51.45 -47.78 -33.09
N PRO A 264 51.03 -49.04 -33.49
CA PRO A 264 49.76 -49.44 -34.16
C PRO A 264 49.26 -50.93 -34.03
N VAL A 265 48.26 -51.27 -34.88
CA VAL A 265 47.83 -52.58 -35.50
C VAL A 265 47.05 -53.73 -34.77
N THR A 266 45.99 -54.19 -35.48
CA THR A 266 45.35 -55.54 -35.63
C THR A 266 44.87 -56.39 -34.42
N GLU A 267 44.00 -57.42 -34.56
CA GLU A 267 43.31 -58.07 -35.72
C GLU A 267 41.76 -58.19 -35.44
N GLU A 268 40.87 -59.11 -35.88
CA GLU A 268 40.88 -60.41 -36.59
C GLU A 268 39.65 -60.50 -37.57
N LYS A 269 39.23 -61.70 -38.05
CA LYS A 269 38.17 -61.91 -39.07
C LYS A 269 37.64 -63.36 -39.13
N LYS A 270 36.30 -63.52 -39.14
CA LYS A 270 35.56 -64.65 -39.77
C LYS A 270 34.10 -64.24 -40.10
N GLU A 271 33.49 -64.48 -41.27
CA GLU A 271 33.36 -65.66 -42.17
C GLU A 271 32.36 -66.72 -41.64
N GLU A 272 31.48 -67.36 -42.44
CA GLU A 272 31.32 -67.34 -43.92
C GLU A 272 29.93 -67.83 -44.41
N ALA A 273 29.51 -67.34 -45.60
CA ALA A 273 29.03 -68.12 -46.77
C ALA A 273 27.64 -68.85 -46.80
N PRO A 274 27.16 -69.35 -47.98
CA PRO A 274 26.91 -68.56 -49.21
C PRO A 274 25.67 -68.97 -50.06
N ALA A 275 25.40 -68.16 -51.11
CA ALA A 275 24.74 -68.52 -52.40
C ALA A 275 23.21 -68.84 -52.38
N VAL A 276 22.45 -68.84 -53.51
CA VAL A 276 22.79 -68.82 -54.95
C VAL A 276 21.95 -67.79 -55.75
N THR A 277 22.58 -67.25 -56.79
CA THR A 277 22.13 -66.41 -57.93
C THR A 277 20.74 -66.68 -58.55
N ALA A 278 20.11 -65.60 -59.05
CA ALA A 278 19.28 -65.62 -60.26
C ALA A 278 19.63 -64.41 -61.15
N GLN A 279 19.62 -64.64 -62.47
CA GLN A 279 20.12 -63.83 -63.61
C GLN A 279 19.99 -62.30 -63.52
#